data_AF-A0A350NTE9-F1
#
_entry.id   AF-A0A350NTE9-F1
#
_cell.length_a   1.000
_cell.length_b   1.000
_cell.length_c   1.000
_cell.angle_alpha   90.00
_cell.angle_beta   90.00
_cell.angle_gamma   90.00
#
_symmetry.space_group_name_H-M   'P 1'
#
loop_
_entity.id
_entity.type
_entity.pdbx_description
1 polymer ?
#
loop_
_entity_poly.entity_id
_entity_poly.type
_entity_poly.pdbx_seq_one_letter_code
_entity_poly.pdbx_strand_id
1 'polypeptide(L)'
;MKDSQAPHIPIVFERLSEEEMLKRSKVALERMRGRRSVRHFDSAPVPLEVLKRCIEAAGTAPSGAHKQPWTFCLVTNSEVKRSIREAAEKEEYENYHGRM
;
A
#
# COMPACT_ATOMS: atom_id res chain seq x y z
N MET A 1 12.96 27.62 13.08
CA MET A 1 12.40 26.73 12.05
C MET A 1 11.95 27.63 10.92
N LYS A 2 12.51 27.51 9.71
CA LYS A 2 12.04 28.36 8.60
C LYS A 2 10.64 27.89 8.24
N ASP A 3 9.66 28.77 8.45
CA ASP A 3 8.29 28.60 7.97
C ASP A 3 8.36 28.28 6.47
N SER A 4 8.09 27.03 6.11
CA SER A 4 7.88 26.68 4.72
C SER A 4 6.54 27.30 4.31
N GLN A 5 6.55 28.57 3.92
CA GLN A 5 5.40 29.30 3.39
C GLN A 5 5.11 28.81 1.97
N ALA A 6 4.70 27.54 1.84
CA ALA A 6 4.10 27.10 0.59
C ALA A 6 2.84 27.97 0.34
N PRO A 7 2.62 28.45 -0.90
CA PRO A 7 1.43 29.24 -1.19
C PRO A 7 0.19 28.38 -1.01
N HIS A 8 -0.86 28.97 -0.42
CA HIS A 8 -2.18 28.35 -0.43
C HIS A 8 -2.78 28.48 -1.83
N ILE A 9 -3.27 27.37 -2.37
CA ILE A 9 -3.92 27.31 -3.68
C ILE A 9 -5.39 26.87 -3.51
N PRO A 10 -6.34 27.41 -4.31
CA PRO A 10 -7.71 26.91 -4.32
C PRO A 10 -7.75 25.43 -4.69
N ILE A 11 -8.54 24.65 -3.96
CA ILE A 11 -8.76 23.24 -4.30
C ILE A 11 -9.63 23.14 -5.55
N VAL A 12 -9.20 22.35 -6.53
CA VAL A 12 -10.04 21.95 -7.66
C VAL A 12 -10.93 20.80 -7.18
N PHE A 13 -12.18 21.12 -6.85
CA PHE A 13 -13.15 20.16 -6.34
C PHE A 13 -14.40 20.15 -7.25
N GLU A 14 -14.70 18.98 -7.80
CA GLU A 14 -15.93 18.74 -8.56
C GLU A 14 -16.93 18.00 -7.67
N ARG A 15 -18.07 18.63 -7.40
CA ARG A 15 -19.16 17.99 -6.65
C ARG A 15 -19.97 17.10 -7.59
N LEU A 16 -20.05 15.82 -7.25
CA LEU A 16 -20.87 14.84 -7.96
C LEU A 16 -22.35 14.95 -7.56
N SER A 17 -23.25 14.46 -8.42
CA SER A 17 -24.66 14.26 -8.06
C SER A 17 -24.80 13.16 -7.01
N GLU A 18 -25.86 13.21 -6.20
CA GLU A 18 -26.12 12.21 -5.16
C GLU A 18 -26.22 10.79 -5.73
N GLU A 19 -26.88 10.65 -6.89
CA GLU A 19 -26.99 9.38 -7.61
C GLU A 19 -25.60 8.80 -7.95
N GLU A 20 -24.70 9.62 -8.50
CA GLU A 20 -23.36 9.18 -8.86
C GLU A 20 -22.51 8.88 -7.61
N MET A 21 -22.66 9.65 -6.53
CA MET A 21 -22.01 9.37 -5.24
C MET A 21 -22.43 8.01 -4.67
N LEU A 22 -23.73 7.72 -4.68
CA LEU A 22 -24.28 6.43 -4.22
C LEU A 22 -23.79 5.27 -5.09
N LYS A 23 -23.74 5.46 -6.41
CA LYS A 23 -23.23 4.46 -7.34
C LYS A 23 -21.75 4.15 -7.09
N ARG A 24 -20.90 5.18 -7.01
CA ARG A 24 -19.44 4.99 -6.80
C ARG A 24 -19.11 4.38 -5.44
N SER A 25 -19.78 4.84 -4.38
CA SER A 25 -19.59 4.29 -3.03
C SER A 25 -19.97 2.81 -2.95
N LYS A 26 -21.06 2.39 -3.60
CA LYS A 26 -21.45 0.98 -3.68
C LYS A 26 -20.39 0.13 -4.39
N VAL A 27 -19.88 0.59 -5.53
CA VAL A 27 -18.82 -0.12 -6.27
C VAL A 27 -17.53 -0.24 -5.43
N ALA A 28 -17.14 0.84 -4.74
CA ALA A 28 -15.98 0.81 -3.86
C ALA A 28 -16.16 -0.17 -2.70
N LEU A 29 -17.32 -0.15 -2.04
CA LEU A 29 -17.62 -1.06 -0.92
C LEU A 29 -17.57 -2.53 -1.35
N GLU A 30 -18.21 -2.89 -2.46
CA GLU A 30 -18.19 -4.26 -2.96
C GLU A 30 -16.78 -4.72 -3.35
N ARG A 31 -15.98 -3.83 -3.96
CA ARG A 31 -14.57 -4.13 -4.25
C ARG A 31 -13.77 -4.40 -2.98
N MET A 32 -13.99 -3.65 -1.91
CA MET A 32 -13.30 -3.85 -0.64
C MET A 32 -13.78 -5.10 0.10
N ARG A 33 -15.08 -5.43 0.03
CA ARG A 33 -15.66 -6.66 0.57
C ARG A 33 -15.07 -7.92 -0.05
N GLY A 34 -14.76 -7.89 -1.35
CA GLY A 34 -14.12 -9.00 -2.06
C GLY A 34 -12.67 -9.29 -1.64
N ARG A 35 -11.99 -8.36 -0.97
CA ARG A 35 -10.57 -8.52 -0.60
C ARG A 35 -10.43 -9.52 0.55
N ARG A 36 -9.55 -10.51 0.36
CA ARG A 36 -9.13 -11.47 1.39
C ARG A 36 -7.61 -11.46 1.56
N SER A 37 -7.14 -11.86 2.73
CA SER A 37 -5.72 -12.16 2.94
C SER A 37 -5.44 -13.56 2.39
N VAL A 38 -4.72 -13.63 1.27
CA VAL A 38 -4.33 -14.88 0.59
C VAL A 38 -2.91 -15.25 1.02
N ARG A 39 -2.64 -16.55 1.22
CA ARG A 39 -1.33 -17.08 1.67
C ARG A 39 -0.66 -18.02 0.67
N HIS A 40 -1.32 -18.29 -0.46
CA HIS A 40 -0.80 -19.12 -1.54
C HIS A 40 -0.82 -18.30 -2.82
N PHE A 41 0.33 -18.11 -3.44
CA PHE A 41 0.53 -17.22 -4.58
C PHE A 41 1.06 -17.98 -5.79
N ASP A 42 0.64 -17.56 -6.99
CA ASP A 42 1.22 -18.01 -8.24
C ASP A 42 2.64 -17.40 -8.43
N SER A 43 3.49 -18.11 -9.17
CA SER A 43 4.80 -17.65 -9.63
C SER A 43 4.74 -16.73 -10.85
N ALA A 44 3.58 -16.59 -11.49
CA ALA A 44 3.38 -15.73 -12.65
C ALA A 44 3.84 -14.28 -12.38
N PRO A 45 4.61 -13.67 -13.29
CA PRO A 45 5.09 -12.31 -13.11
C PRO A 45 3.95 -11.30 -13.20
N VAL A 46 4.01 -10.26 -12.37
CA VAL A 46 3.13 -9.10 -12.45
C VAL A 46 3.86 -7.97 -13.20
N PRO A 47 3.22 -7.24 -14.12
CA PRO A 47 3.84 -6.11 -14.80
C PRO A 47 4.36 -5.08 -13.79
N LEU A 48 5.62 -4.68 -13.93
CA LEU A 48 6.29 -3.78 -12.99
C LEU A 48 5.55 -2.45 -12.80
N GLU A 49 4.98 -1.91 -13.87
CA GLU A 49 4.21 -0.66 -13.84
C GLU A 49 2.95 -0.77 -12.96
N VAL A 50 2.29 -1.94 -12.92
CA VAL A 50 1.16 -2.16 -12.00
C VAL A 50 1.62 -2.05 -10.55
N LEU A 51 2.77 -2.65 -10.22
CA LEU A 51 3.34 -2.60 -8.87
C LEU A 51 3.74 -1.16 -8.48
N LYS A 52 4.36 -0.41 -9.40
CA LYS A 52 4.69 1.00 -9.18
C LYS A 52 3.45 1.85 -8.93
N ARG A 53 2.37 1.67 -9.72
CA ARG A 53 1.10 2.38 -9.52
C ARG A 53 0.46 2.09 -8.16
N CYS A 54 0.58 0.86 -7.66
CA CYS A 54 0.14 0.53 -6.31
C CYS A 54 0.94 1.29 -5.24
N ILE A 55 2.27 1.40 -5.40
CA ILE A 55 3.14 2.15 -4.48
C ILE A 55 2.85 3.66 -4.56
N GLU A 56 2.68 4.21 -5.77
CA GLU A 56 2.28 5.61 -5.98
C GLU A 56 0.96 5.93 -5.26
N ALA A 57 -0.04 5.05 -5.39
CA ALA A 57 -1.31 5.20 -4.70
C ALA A 57 -1.16 5.15 -3.17
N ALA A 58 -0.29 4.29 -2.63
CA ALA A 58 0.00 4.28 -1.20
C ALA A 58 0.65 5.59 -0.73
N GLY A 59 1.51 6.18 -1.56
CA GLY A 59 2.19 7.45 -1.29
C GLY A 59 1.28 8.67 -1.23
N THR A 60 0.02 8.58 -1.67
CA THR A 60 -0.96 9.67 -1.55
C THR A 60 -1.60 9.77 -0.16
N ALA A 61 -1.28 8.86 0.76
CA ALA A 61 -1.76 8.94 2.13
C ALA A 61 -1.34 10.28 2.79
N PRO A 62 -2.16 10.84 3.70
CA PRO A 62 -1.74 12.00 4.48
C PRO A 62 -0.61 11.60 5.45
N SER A 63 0.24 12.56 5.81
CA SER A 63 1.27 12.37 6.84
C SER A 63 1.39 13.60 7.73
N GLY A 64 1.73 13.38 9.00
CA GLY A 64 1.95 14.47 9.96
C GLY A 64 2.99 15.45 9.45
N ALA A 65 2.65 16.74 9.43
CA ALA A 65 3.48 17.81 8.88
C ALA A 65 4.03 17.52 7.46
N HIS A 66 3.27 16.77 6.65
CA HIS A 66 3.65 16.36 5.29
C HIS A 66 5.03 15.68 5.19
N LYS A 67 5.43 14.91 6.21
CA LYS A 67 6.77 14.29 6.25
C LYS A 67 6.96 13.12 5.30
N GLN A 68 5.88 12.50 4.83
CA GLN A 68 5.90 11.28 4.00
C GLN A 68 6.90 10.22 4.52
N PRO A 69 6.80 9.78 5.80
CA PRO A 69 7.84 9.01 6.48
C PRO A 69 7.80 7.51 6.11
N TRP A 70 7.65 7.20 4.84
CA TRP A 70 7.58 5.83 4.33
C TRP A 70 8.62 5.58 3.26
N THR A 71 9.15 4.36 3.25
CA THR A 71 9.96 3.82 2.16
C THR A 71 9.34 2.50 1.74
N PHE A 72 9.00 2.37 0.46
CA PHE A 72 8.49 1.12 -0.10
C PHE A 72 9.65 0.40 -0.82
N CYS A 73 10.05 -0.76 -0.30
CA CYS A 73 11.11 -1.58 -0.89
C CYS A 73 10.49 -2.69 -1.76
N LEU A 74 10.59 -2.54 -3.09
CA LEU A 74 10.13 -3.56 -4.03
C LEU A 74 11.24 -4.56 -4.35
N VAL A 75 11.07 -5.81 -3.92
CA VAL A 75 12.06 -6.88 -4.12
C VAL A 75 11.59 -7.87 -5.19
N THR A 76 12.24 -7.86 -6.35
CA THR A 76 11.96 -8.80 -7.45
C THR A 76 13.02 -9.89 -7.62
N ASN A 77 14.26 -9.64 -7.16
CA ASN A 77 15.37 -10.58 -7.24
C ASN A 77 15.09 -11.87 -6.43
N SER A 78 15.25 -13.04 -7.05
CA SER A 78 14.95 -14.35 -6.45
C SER A 78 15.85 -14.67 -5.25
N GLU A 79 17.13 -14.35 -5.32
CA GLU A 79 18.11 -14.63 -4.28
C GLU A 79 17.80 -13.81 -3.03
N VAL A 80 17.52 -12.52 -3.20
CA VAL A 80 17.13 -11.63 -2.09
C VAL A 80 15.83 -12.11 -1.45
N LYS A 81 14.82 -12.50 -2.24
CA LYS A 81 13.57 -13.07 -1.70
C LYS A 81 13.81 -14.36 -0.91
N ARG A 82 14.72 -15.22 -1.37
CA ARG A 82 15.07 -16.46 -0.67
C ARG A 82 15.73 -16.16 0.67
N SER A 83 16.69 -15.24 0.72
CA SER A 83 17.33 -14.83 1.98
C SER A 83 16.34 -14.23 2.98
N ILE A 84 15.39 -13.41 2.51
CA ILE A 84 14.31 -12.87 3.37
C ILE A 84 13.45 -14.01 3.94
N ARG A 85 13.08 -14.99 3.09
CA ARG A 85 12.28 -16.14 3.50
C ARG A 85 12.98 -16.96 4.59
N GLU A 86 14.25 -17.33 4.38
CA GLU A 86 15.02 -18.13 5.33
C GLU A 86 15.12 -17.44 6.70
N ALA A 87 15.36 -16.13 6.71
CA ALA A 87 15.41 -15.34 7.95
C ALA A 87 14.05 -15.28 8.65
N ALA A 88 12.95 -15.08 7.90
CA ALA A 88 11.60 -15.02 8.46
C ALA A 88 11.15 -16.37 9.03
N GLU A 89 11.40 -17.48 8.32
CA GLU A 89 11.04 -18.84 8.79
C GLU A 89 11.78 -19.20 10.09
N LYS A 90 13.04 -18.80 10.22
CA LYS A 90 13.82 -18.99 11.46
C LYS A 90 13.20 -18.23 12.64
N GLU A 91 12.92 -16.94 12.46
CA GLU A 91 12.34 -16.10 13.53
C GLU A 91 10.94 -16.59 13.94
N GLU A 92 10.10 -16.99 12.98
CA GLU A 92 8.79 -17.57 13.27
C GLU A 92 8.91 -18.88 14.05
N TYR A 93 9.84 -19.76 13.67
CA TYR A 93 10.07 -20.99 14.43
C TYR A 93 10.41 -20.71 15.90
N GLU A 94 11.32 -19.76 16.16
CA GLU A 94 11.67 -19.35 17.53
C GLU A 94 10.46 -18.75 18.28
N ASN A 95 9.65 -17.93 17.59
CA ASN A 95 8.46 -17.34 18.19
C ASN A 95 7.44 -18.39 18.64
N TYR A 96 7.14 -19.37 17.78
CA TYR A 96 6.18 -20.44 18.09
C TYR A 96 6.68 -21.48 19.10
N HIS A 97 8.00 -21.53 19.39
CA HIS A 97 8.60 -22.55 20.27
C HIS A 97 9.35 -21.97 21.48
N GLY A 98 9.18 -20.70 21.83
CA GLY A 98 9.87 -20.16 23.01
C GLY A 98 9.61 -18.71 23.42
N ARG A 99 8.99 -17.86 22.58
CA ARG A 99 8.69 -16.46 22.97
C ARG A 99 7.20 -16.19 23.20
N MET A 100 6.33 -17.14 22.87
CA MET A 100 4.90 -17.16 23.16
C MET A 100 4.61 -18.27 24.15
#